data_AF-A0A699R0A2-F1
#
_entry.id   AF-A0A699R0A2-F1
#
_cell.length_a   1.000
_cell.length_b   1.000
_cell.length_c   1.000
_cell.angle_alpha   90.00
_cell.angle_beta   90.00
_cell.angle_gamma   90.00
#
_symmetry.space_group_name_H-M   'P 1'
#
loop_
_entity.id
_entity.type
_entity.pdbx_description
1 polymer ?
#
loop_
_entity_poly.entity_id
_entity_poly.type
_entity_poly.pdbx_seq_one_letter_code
_entity_poly.pdbx_strand_id
1 'polypeptide(L)'
;MPTIDSNSINILDFVVNQGHGVKDLAELGLETLPHQYIQPPQEHFNTTHEEENKDSIPVIDMSNSDDPNVAKAICDAAQKWGFFSDSKSWSADSCS
;
A
#
# COMPACT_ATOMS: atom_id res chain seq x y z
N MET A 1 -3.30 -7.56 -28.84
CA MET A 1 -3.20 -6.11 -28.62
C MET A 1 -1.76 -5.72 -28.91
N PRO A 2 -1.49 -4.69 -29.72
CA PRO A 2 -0.13 -4.20 -29.89
C PRO A 2 0.39 -3.69 -28.54
N THR A 3 1.59 -4.11 -28.15
CA THR A 3 2.29 -3.62 -26.95
C THR A 3 2.98 -2.31 -27.27
N ILE A 4 3.04 -1.40 -26.30
CA ILE A 4 3.74 -0.13 -26.44
C ILE A 4 5.06 -0.19 -25.69
N ASP A 5 6.16 0.17 -26.37
CA ASP A 5 7.47 0.31 -25.74
C ASP A 5 7.45 1.57 -24.85
N SER A 6 7.77 1.40 -23.56
CA SER A 6 7.83 2.51 -22.61
C SER A 6 8.87 3.58 -22.99
N ASN A 7 9.90 3.22 -23.77
CA ASN A 7 10.89 4.18 -24.30
C ASN A 7 10.34 5.07 -25.42
N SER A 8 9.21 4.70 -26.02
CA SER A 8 8.58 5.47 -27.09
C SER A 8 7.65 6.58 -26.58
N ILE A 9 7.36 6.60 -25.28
CA ILE A 9 6.48 7.58 -24.64
C ILE A 9 7.28 8.49 -23.71
N ASN A 10 7.00 9.79 -23.75
CA ASN A 10 7.44 10.70 -22.69
C ASN A 10 6.55 10.53 -21.45
N ILE A 11 7.01 9.68 -20.52
CA ILE A 11 6.26 9.31 -19.30
C ILE A 11 5.92 10.52 -18.43
N LEU A 12 6.85 11.46 -18.25
CA LEU A 12 6.63 12.64 -17.41
C LEU A 12 5.52 13.52 -18.00
N ASP A 13 5.55 13.72 -19.32
CA ASP A 13 4.53 14.52 -19.98
C ASP A 13 3.15 13.87 -19.92
N PHE A 14 3.06 12.58 -20.28
CA PHE A 14 1.80 11.84 -20.27
C PHE A 14 1.19 11.73 -18.86
N VAL A 15 1.98 11.30 -17.87
CA VAL A 15 1.47 11.01 -16.51
C VAL A 15 1.20 12.29 -15.73
N VAL A 16 2.12 13.25 -15.78
CA VAL A 16 2.12 14.42 -14.88
C VAL A 16 1.57 15.65 -15.58
N ASN A 17 2.15 16.04 -16.72
CA ASN A 17 1.77 17.30 -17.37
C ASN A 17 0.37 17.24 -17.99
N GLN A 18 0.01 16.10 -18.58
CA GLN A 18 -1.32 15.86 -19.16
C GLN A 18 -2.32 15.31 -18.12
N GLY A 19 -1.85 14.85 -16.96
CA GLY A 19 -2.69 14.47 -15.83
C GLY A 19 -3.35 13.09 -15.92
N HIS A 20 -2.88 12.20 -16.79
CA HIS A 20 -3.41 10.83 -16.93
C HIS A 20 -3.14 9.95 -15.70
N GLY A 21 -2.03 10.20 -15.01
CA GLY A 21 -1.64 9.39 -13.86
C GLY A 21 -1.20 7.97 -14.21
N VAL A 22 -0.86 7.18 -13.17
CA VAL A 22 -0.34 5.81 -13.33
C VAL A 22 -1.41 4.79 -13.68
N LYS A 23 -2.69 5.10 -13.43
CA LYS A 23 -3.82 4.24 -13.79
C LYS A 23 -3.93 4.11 -15.30
N ASP A 24 -4.08 5.24 -16.00
CA ASP A 24 -4.16 5.27 -17.45
C ASP A 24 -2.88 4.72 -18.10
N LEU A 25 -1.71 4.98 -17.49
CA LEU A 25 -0.44 4.40 -17.93
C LEU A 25 -0.45 2.86 -17.90
N ALA A 26 -1.06 2.25 -16.86
CA ALA A 26 -1.19 0.80 -16.77
C ALA A 26 -2.15 0.22 -17.82
N GLU A 27 -3.14 1.00 -18.26
CA GLU A 27 -4.10 0.61 -19.30
C GLU A 27 -3.50 0.65 -20.72
N LEU A 28 -2.33 1.29 -20.92
CA LEU A 28 -1.63 1.35 -22.21
C LEU A 28 -1.04 0.01 -22.68
N GLY A 29 -0.96 -1.00 -21.81
CA GLY A 29 -0.39 -2.30 -22.17
C GLY A 29 1.10 -2.24 -22.49
N LEU A 30 1.86 -1.51 -21.68
CA LEU A 30 3.32 -1.41 -21.80
C LEU A 30 3.97 -2.78 -21.63
N GLU A 31 4.97 -3.08 -22.45
CA GLU A 31 5.70 -4.35 -22.37
C GLU A 31 6.63 -4.43 -21.16
N THR A 32 7.16 -3.28 -20.76
CA THR A 32 8.14 -3.15 -19.67
C THR A 32 7.78 -1.98 -18.76
N LEU A 33 8.16 -2.11 -17.48
CA LEU A 33 8.02 -1.01 -16.52
C LEU A 33 8.94 0.15 -16.93
N PRO A 34 8.44 1.39 -17.08
CA PRO A 34 9.28 2.52 -17.39
C PRO A 34 10.32 2.76 -16.29
N HIS A 35 11.53 3.15 -16.69
CA HIS A 35 12.67 3.35 -15.78
C HIS A 35 12.38 4.30 -14.60
N GLN A 36 11.47 5.26 -14.77
CA GLN A 36 11.04 6.20 -13.73
C GLN A 36 10.34 5.52 -12.54
N TYR A 37 9.82 4.30 -12.71
CA TYR A 37 9.13 3.53 -11.67
C TYR A 37 9.98 2.40 -11.09
N ILE A 38 11.22 2.21 -11.59
CA ILE A 38 12.14 1.24 -11.03
C ILE A 38 12.75 1.86 -9.76
N GLN A 39 12.36 1.33 -8.60
CA GLN A 39 12.92 1.73 -7.32
C GLN A 39 14.42 1.44 -7.26
N PRO A 40 15.20 2.15 -6.42
CA PRO A 40 16.58 1.79 -6.17
C PRO A 40 16.67 0.38 -5.54
N PRO A 41 17.77 -0.38 -5.77
CA PRO A 41 17.90 -1.76 -5.29
C PRO A 41 17.63 -1.99 -3.80
N GLN A 42 17.92 -1.00 -2.96
CA GLN A 42 17.69 -1.04 -1.51
C GLN A 42 16.21 -1.03 -1.12
N GLU A 43 15.34 -0.56 -2.02
CA GLU A 43 13.89 -0.53 -1.84
C GLU A 43 13.19 -1.69 -2.56
N HIS A 44 13.95 -2.52 -3.29
CA HIS A 44 13.36 -3.68 -3.94
C HIS A 44 12.81 -4.63 -2.88
N PHE A 45 11.55 -5.02 -3.04
CA PHE A 45 10.96 -6.03 -2.19
C PHE A 45 11.75 -7.33 -2.35
N ASN A 46 12.40 -7.78 -1.27
CA ASN A 46 13.04 -9.08 -1.24
C ASN A 46 11.96 -10.16 -1.10
N THR A 47 11.31 -10.53 -2.20
CA THR A 47 10.29 -11.59 -2.22
C THR A 47 10.81 -12.97 -1.82
N THR A 48 12.13 -13.12 -1.68
CA THR A 48 12.81 -14.35 -1.24
C THR A 48 12.81 -14.53 0.28
N HIS A 49 12.45 -13.50 1.04
CA HIS A 49 12.32 -13.56 2.50
C HIS A 49 10.84 -13.56 2.88
N GLU A 50 10.17 -14.71 2.70
CA GLU A 50 9.05 -15.01 3.60
C GLU A 50 9.66 -15.11 5.00
N GLU A 51 9.59 -14.03 5.77
CA GLU A 51 10.14 -14.03 7.11
C GLU A 51 9.48 -15.15 7.92
N GLU A 52 10.28 -16.10 8.44
CA GLU A 52 9.84 -17.08 9.44
C GLU A 52 9.40 -16.44 10.77
N ASN A 53 9.40 -15.10 10.84
CA ASN A 53 8.87 -14.32 11.96
C ASN A 53 7.36 -14.51 12.05
N LYS A 54 6.95 -15.22 13.10
CA LYS A 54 5.54 -15.40 13.50
C LYS A 54 4.91 -14.13 14.08
N ASP A 55 5.71 -13.09 14.25
CA ASP A 55 5.27 -11.79 14.71
C ASP A 55 4.52 -11.11 13.55
N SER A 56 3.22 -10.88 13.75
CA SER A 56 2.33 -10.25 12.77
C SER A 56 1.78 -8.93 13.30
N ILE A 57 1.35 -8.09 12.36
CA ILE A 57 0.77 -6.78 12.69
C ILE A 57 -0.44 -6.98 13.60
N PRO A 58 -0.51 -6.30 14.75
CA PRO A 58 -1.61 -6.47 15.68
C PRO A 58 -2.95 -6.12 15.04
N VAL A 59 -3.93 -7.00 15.21
CA VAL A 59 -5.33 -6.74 14.89
C VAL A 59 -6.06 -6.52 16.20
N ILE A 60 -6.66 -5.34 16.39
CA ILE A 60 -7.32 -4.94 17.63
C ILE A 60 -8.83 -4.82 17.38
N ASP A 61 -9.63 -5.52 18.17
CA ASP A 61 -11.07 -5.32 18.17
C ASP A 61 -11.44 -4.09 19.00
N MET A 62 -11.90 -3.05 18.31
CA MET A 62 -12.36 -1.80 18.90
C MET A 62 -13.89 -1.74 19.04
N SER A 63 -14.58 -2.90 19.00
CA SER A 63 -16.01 -3.05 19.34
C SER A 63 -16.39 -2.38 20.64
N ASN A 64 -15.59 -2.58 21.68
CA ASN A 64 -15.76 -1.99 22.99
C ASN A 64 -14.61 -1.02 23.30
N SER A 65 -14.69 0.20 22.76
CA SER A 65 -13.64 1.22 22.93
C SER A 65 -13.44 1.67 24.38
N ASP A 66 -14.45 1.47 25.24
CA ASP A 66 -14.39 1.82 26.66
C ASP A 66 -13.69 0.75 27.51
N ASP A 67 -13.35 -0.41 26.90
CA ASP A 67 -12.55 -1.43 27.58
C ASP A 67 -11.11 -0.93 27.75
N PRO A 68 -10.59 -0.80 28.99
CA PRO A 68 -9.19 -0.40 29.21
C PRO A 68 -8.19 -1.37 28.58
N ASN A 69 -8.57 -2.63 28.30
CA ASN A 69 -7.73 -3.58 27.57
C ASN A 69 -7.53 -3.18 26.10
N VAL A 70 -8.55 -2.56 25.47
CA VAL A 70 -8.42 -2.04 24.10
C VAL A 70 -7.45 -0.86 24.08
N ALA A 71 -7.59 0.07 25.04
CA ALA A 71 -6.64 1.18 25.17
C ALA A 71 -5.20 0.68 25.40
N LYS A 72 -5.02 -0.34 26.24
CA LYS A 72 -3.72 -0.97 26.47
C LYS A 72 -3.16 -1.63 25.20
N ALA A 73 -3.98 -2.38 24.46
CA ALA A 73 -3.57 -3.03 23.23
C ALA A 73 -3.12 -2.02 22.16
N ILE A 74 -3.80 -0.88 22.04
CA ILE A 74 -3.43 0.22 21.14
C ILE A 74 -2.07 0.78 21.53
N CYS A 75 -1.86 1.10 22.81
CA CYS A 75 -0.58 1.61 23.30
C CYS A 75 0.55 0.62 23.06
N ASP A 76 0.35 -0.66 23.38
CA ASP A 76 1.36 -1.72 23.18
C ASP A 76 1.69 -1.89 21.68
N ALA A 77 0.68 -1.85 20.80
CA ALA A 77 0.88 -1.97 19.37
C ALA A 77 1.59 -0.74 18.78
N ALA A 78 1.17 0.48 19.15
CA ALA A 78 1.83 1.71 18.70
C ALA A 78 3.28 1.79 19.20
N GLN A 79 3.55 1.33 20.42
CA GLN A 79 4.91 1.31 20.97
C GLN A 79 5.81 0.26 20.30
N LYS A 80 5.32 -0.97 20.08
CA LYS A 80 6.13 -2.07 19.49
C LYS A 80 6.25 -1.95 17.97
N TRP A 81 5.15 -1.62 17.29
CA TRP A 81 5.03 -1.70 15.83
C TRP A 81 4.91 -0.34 15.15
N GLY A 82 4.41 0.68 15.85
CA GLY A 82 4.06 1.96 15.25
C GLY A 82 2.74 1.95 14.45
N PHE A 83 2.12 0.78 14.28
CA PHE A 83 0.83 0.62 13.60
C PHE A 83 0.09 -0.66 14.04
N PHE A 84 -1.20 -0.70 13.76
CA PHE A 84 -2.10 -1.83 13.97
C PHE A 84 -3.28 -1.75 12.99
N SER A 85 -4.00 -2.84 12.81
CA SER A 85 -5.28 -2.86 12.07
C SER A 85 -6.44 -2.99 13.06
N ASP A 86 -7.58 -2.38 12.77
CA ASP A 86 -8.83 -2.64 13.49
C ASP A 86 -9.62 -3.76 12.81
N SER A 87 -10.26 -4.63 13.60
CA SER A 87 -11.06 -5.74 13.06
C SER A 87 -12.52 -5.36 12.77
N LYS A 88 -12.93 -4.11 12.98
CA LYS A 88 -14.31 -3.70 12.72
C LYS A 88 -14.56 -3.67 11.21
N SER A 89 -15.63 -4.31 10.76
CA SER A 89 -16.28 -3.86 9.53
C SER A 89 -16.78 -2.45 9.78
N TRP A 90 -16.10 -1.46 9.21
CA TRP A 90 -16.59 -0.09 9.16
C TRP A 90 -17.90 -0.12 8.37
N SER A 91 -19.06 -0.16 9.03
CA SER A 91 -20.31 0.19 8.36
C SER A 91 -20.22 1.70 8.12
N ALA A 92 -20.21 2.10 6.85
CA ALA A 92 -20.10 3.50 6.44
C ALA A 92 -21.30 4.37 6.91
N ASP A 93 -22.25 3.80 7.64
CA ASP A 93 -23.50 4.45 8.07
C ASP A 93 -23.36 5.38 9.28
N SER A 94 -22.16 5.53 9.87
CA SER A 94 -21.96 6.40 11.05
C SER A 94 -21.38 7.79 10.75
N CYS A 95 -21.16 8.14 9.48
CA CYS A 95 -20.99 9.55 9.10
C CYS A 95 -22.37 10.14 8.78
N SER A 96 -23.04 10.67 9.80
CA SER A 96 -24.19 11.59 9.67
C SER A 96 -23.82 12.95 10.24
#